data_AF-G2XLU6-F1
#
_entry.id   AF-G2XLU6-F1
#
_cell.length_a   1.000
_cell.length_b   1.000
_cell.length_c   1.000
_cell.angle_alpha   90.00
_cell.angle_beta   90.00
_cell.angle_gamma   90.00
#
_symmetry.space_group_name_H-M   'P 1'
#
loop_
_entity.id
_entity.type
_entity.pdbx_description
1 polymer ?
#
loop_
_entity_poly.entity_id
_entity_poly.type
_entity_poly.pdbx_seq_one_letter_code
_entity_poly.pdbx_strand_id
1 'polypeptide(L)'
;MVCPPLDWVVQHPEGKEWLNISDLKGGYLNSISGLIHDRYRLLSSGNIKNFFIYFGKFEDSLSLKKAADLCEVMNKLQSQGFKINSEFLQLILKYEESFVHTGYLMPSFLTKRNINDVSELVRNLYIAAEQKLRHLTDYSSLIQTFVTNIQRARYEQTLIEMASAYDGYTFYLPAFLDFRGRIYRSGILHFHERDLARSLILIEDISIYEDYNPEFFDHYVRAFKTAAAYHYRSFTSDEAALCRISQLLHDLKGTDPLLSSEGTLIDFAKGAKHPFQFLANLRAIVEVDKVQKKSPFTLDQILSSPITQDASASAYQILSYFLLDDTLAKRTNLIPMDGDDRIQDVYNHIEI
;
A
#
# COMPACT_ATOMS: atom_id res chain seq x y z
N MET A 1 -4.92 8.25 -12.82
CA MET A 1 -5.03 9.00 -14.10
C MET A 1 -4.21 8.27 -15.14
N VAL A 2 -4.66 8.12 -16.39
CA VAL A 2 -3.87 7.44 -17.46
C VAL A 2 -2.94 8.41 -18.22
N CYS A 3 -2.81 9.63 -17.71
CA CYS A 3 -1.93 10.66 -18.21
C CYS A 3 -1.17 11.28 -17.02
N PRO A 4 0.06 11.78 -17.24
CA PRO A 4 0.80 12.49 -16.21
C PRO A 4 -0.04 13.62 -15.60
N PRO A 5 -0.01 13.81 -14.26
CA PRO A 5 -0.68 14.93 -13.60
C PRO A 5 -0.09 16.27 -14.05
N LEU A 6 -0.87 17.35 -13.92
CA LEU A 6 -0.33 18.70 -14.08
C LEU A 6 0.66 19.00 -12.95
N ASP A 7 1.81 19.55 -13.30
CA ASP A 7 2.75 20.04 -12.31
C ASP A 7 2.11 21.12 -11.42
N TRP A 8 2.35 20.99 -10.13
CA TRP A 8 2.14 22.04 -9.14
C TRP A 8 3.06 23.21 -9.45
N VAL A 9 2.46 24.38 -9.61
CA VAL A 9 3.15 25.64 -9.84
C VAL A 9 2.56 26.73 -8.96
N VAL A 10 3.40 27.71 -8.61
CA VAL A 10 2.95 28.93 -7.93
C VAL A 10 2.17 29.76 -8.92
N GLN A 11 0.92 30.10 -8.58
CA GLN A 11 0.18 31.13 -9.29
C GLN A 11 0.46 32.48 -8.65
N HIS A 12 0.70 33.48 -9.50
CA HIS A 12 0.88 34.87 -9.09
C HIS A 12 -0.40 35.66 -9.40
N PRO A 13 -1.43 35.63 -8.52
CA PRO A 13 -2.59 36.49 -8.69
C PRO A 13 -2.17 37.96 -8.46
N GLU A 14 -2.52 38.83 -9.41
CA GLU A 14 -2.30 40.27 -9.29
C GLU A 14 -2.94 40.83 -8.01
N GLY A 15 -2.20 41.67 -7.28
CA GLY A 15 -2.70 42.37 -6.09
C GLY A 15 -2.76 41.56 -4.79
N LYS A 16 -2.23 40.33 -4.77
CA LYS A 16 -2.15 39.52 -3.54
C LYS A 16 -0.81 39.72 -2.81
N GLU A 17 -0.86 40.11 -1.53
CA GLU A 17 0.35 40.31 -0.71
C GLU A 17 0.94 38.98 -0.20
N TRP A 18 0.09 38.05 0.19
CA TRP A 18 0.47 36.85 0.95
C TRP A 18 0.42 35.58 0.10
N LEU A 19 1.52 34.82 0.12
CA LEU A 19 1.65 33.53 -0.54
C LEU A 19 1.29 32.39 0.42
N ASN A 20 0.34 31.56 0.01
CA ASN A 20 -0.07 30.38 0.76
C ASN A 20 -0.37 29.19 -0.18
N ILE A 21 -0.61 28.02 0.40
CA ILE A 21 -0.82 26.78 -0.35
C ILE A 21 -2.02 26.80 -1.31
N SER A 22 -3.01 27.67 -1.11
CA SER A 22 -4.13 27.81 -2.05
C SER A 22 -3.73 28.52 -3.35
N ASP A 23 -2.56 29.15 -3.38
CA ASP A 23 -1.98 29.76 -4.58
C ASP A 23 -1.23 28.77 -5.46
N LEU A 24 -1.11 27.51 -5.02
CA LEU A 24 -0.53 26.44 -5.82
C LEU A 24 -1.63 25.74 -6.63
N LYS A 25 -1.39 25.55 -7.93
CA LYS A 25 -2.30 24.79 -8.81
C LYS A 25 -1.54 23.70 -9.56
N GLY A 26 -2.19 22.54 -9.71
CA GLY A 26 -1.62 21.33 -10.30
C GLY A 26 -2.50 20.12 -9.99
N GLY A 27 -1.97 18.92 -10.22
CA GLY A 27 -2.64 17.64 -9.97
C GLY A 27 -3.51 17.20 -11.14
N TYR A 28 -4.83 17.24 -10.99
CA TYR A 28 -5.75 16.75 -12.03
C TYR A 28 -5.81 17.69 -13.25
N LEU A 29 -6.02 17.12 -14.45
CA LEU A 29 -6.10 17.89 -15.70
C LEU A 29 -7.31 18.82 -15.78
N ASN A 30 -8.39 18.50 -15.07
CA ASN A 30 -9.61 19.29 -15.08
C ASN A 30 -9.73 20.11 -13.79
N SER A 31 -9.81 21.43 -13.94
CA SER A 31 -10.33 22.29 -12.89
C SER A 31 -11.86 22.21 -12.90
N ILE A 32 -12.44 21.10 -12.39
CA ILE A 32 -13.90 21.03 -12.23
C ILE A 32 -14.32 22.12 -11.24
N SER A 33 -15.20 23.03 -11.66
CA SER A 33 -15.78 24.07 -10.82
C SER A 33 -16.87 23.50 -9.90
N GLY A 34 -16.86 23.88 -8.61
CA GLY A 34 -17.90 23.52 -7.62
C GLY A 34 -17.37 22.93 -6.31
N LEU A 35 -18.25 22.61 -5.34
CA LEU A 35 -17.94 22.09 -3.98
C LEU A 35 -17.07 20.82 -3.92
N ILE A 36 -16.86 20.15 -5.06
CA ILE A 36 -15.92 19.03 -5.22
C ILE A 36 -14.45 19.52 -5.11
N HIS A 37 -14.21 20.85 -5.15
CA HIS A 37 -12.89 21.49 -5.14
C HIS A 37 -11.97 21.13 -3.98
N ASP A 38 -12.49 20.88 -2.78
CA ASP A 38 -11.64 20.61 -1.60
C ASP A 38 -10.89 19.27 -1.73
N ARG A 39 -11.37 18.35 -2.58
CA ARG A 39 -10.74 17.04 -2.79
C ARG A 39 -9.61 17.05 -3.82
N TYR A 40 -9.46 18.13 -4.58
CA TYR A 40 -8.49 18.25 -5.68
C TYR A 40 -7.52 19.43 -5.50
N ARG A 41 -7.45 19.99 -4.29
CA ARG A 41 -6.42 20.95 -3.89
C ARG A 41 -5.20 20.23 -3.38
N LEU A 42 -4.06 20.93 -3.37
CA LEU A 42 -2.86 20.41 -2.74
C LEU A 42 -3.07 20.18 -1.24
N LEU A 43 -3.92 20.98 -0.59
CA LEU A 43 -4.26 20.83 0.82
C LEU A 43 -5.70 20.33 1.00
N SER A 44 -5.85 19.20 1.68
CA SER A 44 -7.10 18.69 2.22
C SER A 44 -7.29 19.20 3.65
N SER A 45 -8.28 20.10 3.84
CA SER A 45 -8.62 20.67 5.14
C SER A 45 -10.11 20.99 5.20
N GLY A 46 -10.79 20.53 6.25
CA GLY A 46 -12.21 20.88 6.48
C GLY A 46 -12.44 22.34 6.86
N ASN A 47 -11.37 23.10 7.13
CA ASN A 47 -11.43 24.54 7.39
C ASN A 47 -10.15 25.22 6.90
N ILE A 48 -10.07 25.45 5.59
CA ILE A 48 -8.92 26.09 4.94
C ILE A 48 -8.67 27.54 5.38
N LYS A 49 -9.66 28.20 6.00
CA LYS A 49 -9.48 29.56 6.53
C LYS A 49 -8.57 29.58 7.76
N ASN A 50 -8.63 28.54 8.58
CA ASN A 50 -7.88 28.46 9.84
C ASN A 50 -6.69 27.48 9.74
N PHE A 51 -6.78 26.49 8.86
CA PHE A 51 -5.74 25.48 8.68
C PHE A 51 -5.25 25.53 7.23
N PHE A 52 -4.21 26.34 7.01
CA PHE A 52 -3.50 26.48 5.74
C PHE A 52 -1.99 26.59 5.99
N ILE A 53 -1.21 26.31 4.95
CA ILE A 53 0.25 26.51 4.97
C ILE A 53 0.55 27.89 4.40
N TYR A 54 1.20 28.72 5.22
CA TYR A 54 1.65 30.06 4.88
C TYR A 54 3.14 30.04 4.53
N PHE A 55 3.50 30.59 3.37
CA PHE A 55 4.90 30.64 2.91
C PHE A 55 5.57 31.99 3.15
N GLY A 56 4.79 33.07 3.20
CA GLY A 56 5.29 34.43 3.40
C GLY A 56 4.65 35.46 2.44
N LYS A 57 5.43 36.45 2.00
CA LYS A 57 4.99 37.48 1.02
C LYS A 57 5.35 37.07 -0.40
N PHE A 58 4.56 37.46 -1.40
CA PHE A 58 4.87 37.21 -2.81
C PHE A 58 6.16 37.89 -3.30
N GLU A 59 6.48 39.06 -2.75
CA GLU A 59 7.68 39.83 -3.12
C GLU A 59 8.97 39.28 -2.50
N ASP A 60 8.86 38.38 -1.51
CA ASP A 60 10.01 37.79 -0.83
C ASP A 60 10.50 36.54 -1.57
N SER A 61 11.76 36.57 -2.02
CA SER A 61 12.39 35.48 -2.75
C SER A 61 12.49 34.19 -1.93
N LEU A 62 12.65 34.29 -0.61
CA LEU A 62 12.69 33.11 0.27
C LEU A 62 11.31 32.44 0.36
N SER A 63 10.24 33.23 0.43
CA SER A 63 8.86 32.76 0.42
C SER A 63 8.53 32.01 -0.87
N LEU A 64 8.92 32.57 -2.02
CA LEU A 64 8.76 31.91 -3.33
C LEU A 64 9.56 30.60 -3.41
N LYS A 65 10.79 30.60 -2.89
CA LYS A 65 11.62 29.39 -2.84
C LYS A 65 10.95 28.27 -2.04
N LYS A 66 10.44 28.54 -0.83
CA LYS A 66 9.75 27.54 -0.01
C LYS A 66 8.55 26.91 -0.73
N ALA A 67 7.78 27.71 -1.45
CA ALA A 67 6.64 27.22 -2.23
C ALA A 67 7.11 26.39 -3.44
N ALA A 68 8.17 26.82 -4.12
CA ALA A 68 8.77 26.08 -5.23
C ALA A 68 9.36 24.73 -4.78
N ASP A 69 10.06 24.69 -3.64
CA ASP A 69 10.61 23.45 -3.05
C ASP A 69 9.47 22.45 -2.76
N LEU A 70 8.32 22.91 -2.26
CA LEU A 70 7.16 22.04 -2.08
C LEU A 70 6.61 21.54 -3.42
N CYS A 71 6.47 22.42 -4.41
CA CYS A 71 6.02 22.02 -5.75
C CYS A 71 6.94 20.95 -6.34
N GLU A 72 8.26 21.10 -6.23
CA GLU A 72 9.24 20.13 -6.73
C GLU A 72 9.01 18.74 -6.12
N VAL A 73 8.89 18.66 -4.79
CA VAL A 73 8.62 17.39 -4.08
C VAL A 73 7.32 16.76 -4.55
N MET A 74 6.24 17.55 -4.63
CA MET A 74 4.92 17.04 -4.99
C MET A 74 4.87 16.61 -6.46
N ASN A 75 5.56 17.32 -7.35
CA ASN A 75 5.68 16.98 -8.77
C ASN A 75 6.42 15.67 -8.97
N LYS A 76 7.59 15.50 -8.32
CA LYS A 76 8.34 14.24 -8.34
C LYS A 76 7.50 13.07 -7.86
N LEU A 77 6.70 13.26 -6.81
CA LEU A 77 5.87 12.21 -6.24
C LEU A 77 4.68 11.85 -7.12
N GLN A 78 4.06 12.80 -7.82
CA GLN A 78 2.89 12.54 -8.66
C GLN A 78 3.25 12.11 -10.09
N SER A 79 4.46 12.42 -10.56
CA SER A 79 4.96 12.04 -11.89
C SER A 79 5.39 10.58 -11.98
N GLN A 80 5.50 9.86 -10.86
CA GLN A 80 5.79 8.43 -10.88
C GLN A 80 4.67 7.67 -11.58
N GLY A 81 5.01 6.98 -12.67
CA GLY A 81 4.13 6.04 -13.34
C GLY A 81 4.00 4.74 -12.55
N PHE A 82 2.81 4.15 -12.58
CA PHE A 82 2.50 2.85 -12.01
C PHE A 82 1.80 2.00 -13.06
N LYS A 83 1.87 0.69 -12.89
CA LYS A 83 1.15 -0.30 -13.71
C LYS A 83 0.50 -1.35 -12.84
N ILE A 84 -0.47 -2.04 -13.41
CA ILE A 84 -1.13 -3.15 -12.73
C ILE A 84 -0.22 -4.37 -12.77
N ASN A 85 -0.17 -5.10 -11.66
CA ASN A 85 0.42 -6.43 -11.61
C ASN A 85 -0.50 -7.42 -12.36
N SER A 86 -0.53 -7.33 -13.69
CA SER A 86 -1.50 -8.04 -14.55
C SER A 86 -1.49 -9.53 -14.28
N GLU A 87 -0.30 -10.10 -14.15
CA GLU A 87 -0.08 -11.51 -13.82
C GLU A 87 -0.74 -11.94 -12.51
N PHE A 88 -0.62 -11.13 -11.45
CA PHE A 88 -1.26 -11.41 -10.18
C PHE A 88 -2.77 -11.16 -10.23
N LEU A 89 -3.22 -10.13 -10.94
CA LEU A 89 -4.64 -9.87 -11.18
C LEU A 89 -5.31 -11.05 -11.89
N GLN A 90 -4.71 -11.57 -12.97
CA GLN A 90 -5.22 -12.71 -13.71
C GLN A 90 -5.29 -13.97 -12.84
N LEU A 91 -4.32 -14.15 -11.94
CA LEU A 91 -4.36 -15.23 -10.95
C LEU A 91 -5.55 -15.08 -10.00
N ILE A 92 -5.81 -13.88 -9.48
CA ILE A 92 -6.98 -13.61 -8.63
C ILE A 92 -8.27 -13.91 -9.37
N LEU A 93 -8.41 -13.41 -10.61
CA LEU A 93 -9.62 -13.62 -11.42
C LEU A 93 -9.84 -15.08 -11.77
N LYS A 94 -8.77 -15.80 -12.14
CA LYS A 94 -8.85 -17.22 -12.52
C LYS A 94 -9.18 -18.14 -11.35
N TYR A 95 -8.69 -17.83 -10.16
CA TYR A 95 -8.84 -18.66 -8.97
C TYR A 95 -9.68 -18.00 -7.87
N GLU A 96 -10.61 -17.10 -8.23
CA GLU A 96 -11.47 -16.34 -7.29
C GLU A 96 -12.10 -17.27 -6.23
N GLU A 97 -12.67 -18.39 -6.66
CA GLU A 97 -13.29 -19.37 -5.76
C GLU A 97 -12.32 -19.90 -4.70
N SER A 98 -11.04 -20.09 -5.05
CA SER A 98 -10.01 -20.53 -4.10
C SER A 98 -9.67 -19.43 -3.09
N PHE A 99 -9.57 -18.17 -3.53
CA PHE A 99 -9.38 -17.02 -2.63
C PHE A 99 -10.58 -16.81 -1.69
N VAL A 100 -11.80 -17.08 -2.17
CA VAL A 100 -13.00 -17.03 -1.34
C VAL A 100 -13.04 -18.20 -0.34
N HIS A 101 -12.74 -19.42 -0.79
CA HIS A 101 -12.73 -20.60 0.07
C HIS A 101 -11.70 -20.50 1.20
N THR A 102 -10.54 -19.92 0.91
CA THR A 102 -9.46 -19.69 1.89
C THR A 102 -9.70 -18.46 2.78
N GLY A 103 -10.68 -17.61 2.47
CA GLY A 103 -11.08 -16.44 3.25
C GLY A 103 -10.31 -15.14 2.95
N TYR A 104 -9.49 -15.12 1.91
CA TYR A 104 -8.79 -13.92 1.47
C TYR A 104 -9.71 -12.91 0.80
N LEU A 105 -10.69 -13.39 0.03
CA LEU A 105 -11.71 -12.56 -0.59
C LEU A 105 -13.09 -12.88 -0.02
N MET A 106 -13.96 -11.87 0.03
CA MET A 106 -15.37 -12.07 0.28
C MET A 106 -16.09 -12.54 -0.98
N PRO A 107 -17.12 -13.40 -0.86
CA PRO A 107 -17.92 -13.81 -2.01
C PRO A 107 -18.53 -12.62 -2.75
N SER A 108 -18.34 -12.55 -4.06
CA SER A 108 -18.81 -11.45 -4.91
C SER A 108 -20.33 -11.27 -4.90
N PHE A 109 -21.13 -12.31 -4.61
CA PHE A 109 -22.58 -12.18 -4.47
C PHE A 109 -23.01 -11.23 -3.34
N LEU A 110 -22.17 -11.00 -2.33
CA LEU A 110 -22.45 -10.08 -1.22
C LEU A 110 -22.55 -8.63 -1.69
N THR A 111 -21.87 -8.27 -2.78
CA THR A 111 -21.86 -6.91 -3.32
C THR A 111 -23.26 -6.41 -3.68
N LYS A 112 -24.11 -7.31 -4.17
CA LYS A 112 -25.48 -7.05 -4.66
C LYS A 112 -26.53 -7.02 -3.54
N ARG A 113 -26.15 -7.31 -2.28
CA ARG A 113 -27.10 -7.38 -1.17
C ARG A 113 -27.40 -5.99 -0.63
N ASN A 114 -28.69 -5.70 -0.39
CA ASN A 114 -29.12 -4.50 0.32
C ASN A 114 -28.96 -4.71 1.83
N ILE A 115 -28.32 -3.76 2.52
CA ILE A 115 -28.05 -3.86 3.95
C ILE A 115 -29.35 -3.84 4.76
N ASN A 116 -30.37 -3.08 4.34
CA ASN A 116 -31.65 -2.99 5.05
C ASN A 116 -32.40 -4.32 5.00
N ASP A 117 -32.51 -4.90 3.81
CA ASP A 117 -33.19 -6.19 3.60
C ASP A 117 -32.51 -7.31 4.39
N VAL A 118 -31.17 -7.33 4.38
CA VAL A 118 -30.38 -8.29 5.18
C VAL A 118 -30.61 -8.04 6.67
N SER A 119 -30.65 -6.79 7.11
CA SER A 119 -30.82 -6.45 8.53
C SER A 119 -32.18 -6.87 9.07
N GLU A 120 -33.22 -6.75 8.26
CA GLU A 120 -34.58 -7.21 8.60
C GLU A 120 -34.66 -8.73 8.65
N LEU A 121 -34.13 -9.42 7.64
CA LEU A 121 -34.08 -10.88 7.60
C LEU A 121 -33.35 -11.44 8.83
N VAL A 122 -32.19 -10.88 9.13
CA VAL A 122 -31.37 -11.27 10.28
C VAL A 122 -32.10 -11.01 11.60
N ARG A 123 -32.84 -9.91 11.72
CA ARG A 123 -33.64 -9.62 12.92
C ARG A 123 -34.70 -10.69 13.14
N ASN A 124 -35.42 -11.04 12.09
CA ASN A 124 -36.49 -12.04 12.15
C ASN A 124 -35.91 -13.42 12.51
N LEU A 125 -34.79 -13.80 11.89
CA LEU A 125 -34.08 -15.04 12.22
C LEU A 125 -33.56 -15.05 13.66
N TYR A 126 -32.99 -13.95 14.16
CA TYR A 126 -32.49 -13.86 15.53
C TYR A 126 -33.59 -13.96 16.58
N ILE A 127 -34.75 -13.34 16.33
CA ILE A 127 -35.94 -13.44 17.21
C ILE A 127 -36.45 -14.89 17.24
N ALA A 128 -36.49 -15.54 16.08
CA ALA A 128 -36.94 -16.92 15.93
C ALA A 128 -35.91 -17.97 16.39
N ALA A 129 -34.64 -17.61 16.53
CA ALA A 129 -33.56 -18.54 16.83
C ALA A 129 -33.66 -19.16 18.24
N GLU A 130 -33.14 -20.37 18.40
CA GLU A 130 -33.06 -21.03 19.70
C GLU A 130 -32.28 -20.20 20.73
N GLN A 131 -32.57 -20.42 22.00
CA GLN A 131 -31.89 -19.76 23.12
C GLN A 131 -30.36 -19.91 23.05
N LYS A 132 -29.86 -21.03 22.52
CA LYS A 132 -28.41 -21.28 22.31
C LYS A 132 -27.72 -20.22 21.44
N LEU A 133 -28.33 -19.78 20.33
CA LEU A 133 -27.73 -18.73 19.48
C LEU A 133 -27.65 -17.41 20.23
N ARG A 134 -28.69 -17.08 21.00
CA ARG A 134 -28.78 -15.85 21.80
C ARG A 134 -27.80 -15.82 22.97
N HIS A 135 -27.31 -16.99 23.41
CA HIS A 135 -26.22 -17.09 24.38
C HIS A 135 -24.83 -16.90 23.75
N LEU A 136 -24.67 -17.11 22.45
CA LEU A 136 -23.38 -17.00 21.75
C LEU A 136 -23.10 -15.59 21.21
N THR A 137 -24.14 -14.87 20.78
CA THR A 137 -23.99 -13.54 20.19
C THR A 137 -25.25 -12.70 20.35
N ASP A 138 -25.06 -11.38 20.43
CA ASP A 138 -26.14 -10.42 20.37
C ASP A 138 -26.45 -10.01 18.91
N TYR A 139 -27.66 -9.50 18.69
CA TYR A 139 -28.10 -9.07 17.36
C TYR A 139 -27.20 -7.99 16.75
N SER A 140 -26.69 -7.05 17.56
CA SER A 140 -25.86 -5.95 17.07
C SER A 140 -24.53 -6.46 16.54
N SER A 141 -23.88 -7.37 17.28
CA SER A 141 -22.64 -8.04 16.88
C SER A 141 -22.84 -8.79 15.56
N LEU A 142 -23.93 -9.54 15.44
CA LEU A 142 -24.22 -10.34 14.25
C LEU A 142 -24.50 -9.45 13.03
N ILE A 143 -25.29 -8.38 13.17
CA ILE A 143 -25.50 -7.39 12.10
C ILE A 143 -24.21 -6.71 11.70
N GLN A 144 -23.38 -6.30 12.68
CA GLN A 144 -22.11 -5.65 12.40
C GLN A 144 -21.21 -6.55 11.56
N THR A 145 -21.16 -7.86 11.84
CA THR A 145 -20.43 -8.82 11.01
C THR A 145 -20.97 -8.85 9.57
N PHE A 146 -22.28 -8.96 9.38
CA PHE A 146 -22.88 -8.98 8.04
C PHE A 146 -22.60 -7.70 7.25
N VAL A 147 -22.79 -6.53 7.88
CA VAL A 147 -22.54 -5.23 7.26
C VAL A 147 -21.07 -5.09 6.88
N THR A 148 -20.16 -5.47 7.78
CA THR A 148 -18.70 -5.44 7.53
C THR A 148 -18.33 -6.33 6.36
N ASN A 149 -18.89 -7.55 6.28
CA ASN A 149 -18.62 -8.48 5.17
C ASN A 149 -19.14 -7.95 3.83
N ILE A 150 -20.34 -7.35 3.80
CA ILE A 150 -20.91 -6.74 2.59
C ILE A 150 -20.04 -5.55 2.14
N GLN A 151 -19.63 -4.69 3.08
CA GLN A 151 -18.75 -3.55 2.77
C GLN A 151 -17.39 -3.99 2.28
N ARG A 152 -16.79 -5.02 2.91
CA ARG A 152 -15.54 -5.63 2.47
C ARG A 152 -15.66 -6.20 1.05
N ALA A 153 -16.72 -6.96 0.77
CA ALA A 153 -16.96 -7.50 -0.57
C ALA A 153 -17.07 -6.40 -1.63
N ARG A 154 -17.79 -5.31 -1.33
CA ARG A 154 -17.89 -4.16 -2.24
C ARG A 154 -16.55 -3.50 -2.47
N TYR A 155 -15.78 -3.26 -1.40
CA TYR A 155 -14.44 -2.67 -1.51
C TYR A 155 -13.51 -3.54 -2.37
N GLU A 156 -13.42 -4.84 -2.08
CA GLU A 156 -12.56 -5.78 -2.79
C GLU A 156 -12.96 -5.89 -4.27
N GLN A 157 -14.25 -6.03 -4.56
CA GLN A 157 -14.76 -6.10 -5.94
C GLN A 157 -14.48 -4.80 -6.71
N THR A 158 -14.77 -3.64 -6.12
CA THR A 158 -14.48 -2.34 -6.75
C THR A 158 -12.99 -2.19 -7.04
N LEU A 159 -12.13 -2.63 -6.13
CA LEU A 159 -10.68 -2.59 -6.32
C LEU A 159 -10.22 -3.48 -7.48
N ILE A 160 -10.72 -4.72 -7.55
CA ILE A 160 -10.40 -5.68 -8.65
C ILE A 160 -10.93 -5.16 -10.00
N GLU A 161 -12.12 -4.58 -10.02
CA GLU A 161 -12.71 -3.97 -11.22
C GLU A 161 -11.89 -2.76 -11.69
N MET A 162 -11.45 -1.89 -10.77
CA MET A 162 -10.56 -0.78 -11.12
C MET A 162 -9.20 -1.27 -11.62
N ALA A 163 -8.61 -2.27 -10.96
CA ALA A 163 -7.35 -2.86 -11.42
C ALA A 163 -7.51 -3.43 -12.83
N SER A 164 -8.60 -4.15 -13.11
CA SER A 164 -8.93 -4.63 -14.46
C SER A 164 -9.10 -3.50 -15.47
N ALA A 165 -9.70 -2.38 -15.07
CA ALA A 165 -9.89 -1.22 -15.96
C ALA A 165 -8.59 -0.47 -16.26
N TYR A 166 -7.61 -0.50 -15.35
CA TYR A 166 -6.28 0.10 -15.53
C TYR A 166 -5.26 -0.90 -16.12
N ASP A 167 -5.61 -2.17 -16.28
CA ASP A 167 -4.71 -3.18 -16.80
C ASP A 167 -4.23 -2.82 -18.22
N GLY A 168 -2.92 -2.93 -18.44
CA GLY A 168 -2.27 -2.49 -19.69
C GLY A 168 -2.04 -0.99 -19.84
N TYR A 169 -2.44 -0.16 -18.88
CA TYR A 169 -2.12 1.28 -18.87
C TYR A 169 -1.03 1.61 -17.85
N THR A 170 -0.16 2.56 -18.20
CA THR A 170 0.57 3.34 -17.19
C THR A 170 -0.40 4.35 -16.56
N PHE A 171 -0.51 4.35 -15.24
CA PHE A 171 -1.33 5.28 -14.50
C PHE A 171 -0.56 6.02 -13.43
N TYR A 172 -1.06 7.21 -13.08
CA TYR A 172 -0.47 8.15 -12.15
C TYR A 172 -1.45 8.44 -11.01
N LEU A 173 -0.89 8.66 -9.83
CA LEU A 173 -1.62 8.89 -8.60
C LEU A 173 -1.35 10.32 -8.12
N PRO A 174 -2.22 11.31 -8.37
CA PRO A 174 -2.02 12.65 -7.85
C PRO A 174 -1.83 12.68 -6.32
N ALA A 175 -0.87 13.47 -5.86
CA ALA A 175 -0.55 13.63 -4.45
C ALA A 175 -1.22 14.87 -3.86
N PHE A 176 -1.65 14.78 -2.60
CA PHE A 176 -2.11 15.92 -1.82
C PHE A 176 -1.63 15.81 -0.36
N LEU A 177 -1.83 16.87 0.41
CA LEU A 177 -1.41 17.01 1.79
C LEU A 177 -2.61 17.08 2.73
N ASP A 178 -2.50 16.55 3.94
CA ASP A 178 -3.35 16.98 5.05
C ASP A 178 -2.85 18.29 5.68
N PHE A 179 -3.58 18.81 6.67
CA PHE A 179 -3.20 20.02 7.42
C PHE A 179 -1.87 19.92 8.19
N ARG A 180 -1.30 18.71 8.32
CA ARG A 180 -0.01 18.46 8.98
C ARG A 180 1.14 18.33 7.97
N GLY A 181 0.84 18.37 6.67
CA GLY A 181 1.81 18.14 5.60
C GLY A 181 2.08 16.67 5.29
N ARG A 182 1.27 15.73 5.79
CA ARG A 182 1.37 14.32 5.40
C ARG A 182 0.85 14.13 3.99
N ILE A 183 1.52 13.30 3.21
CA ILE A 183 1.23 13.08 1.80
C ILE A 183 0.24 11.92 1.63
N TYR A 184 -0.81 12.14 0.84
CA TYR A 184 -1.87 11.20 0.54
C TYR A 184 -2.09 11.08 -0.97
N ARG A 185 -2.79 10.02 -1.36
CA ARG A 185 -3.23 9.77 -2.74
C ARG A 185 -4.76 9.65 -2.72
N SER A 186 -5.39 10.01 -3.83
CA SER A 186 -6.85 9.91 -3.97
C SER A 186 -7.26 8.55 -4.53
N GLY A 187 -8.41 8.04 -4.08
CA GLY A 187 -8.96 6.75 -4.51
C GLY A 187 -8.59 5.61 -3.57
N ILE A 188 -8.78 4.37 -4.01
CA ILE A 188 -8.46 3.16 -3.21
C ILE A 188 -7.45 2.22 -3.89
N LEU A 189 -7.04 2.55 -5.13
CA LEU A 189 -6.02 1.81 -5.87
C LEU A 189 -4.70 2.58 -5.78
N HIS A 190 -4.02 2.48 -4.63
CA HIS A 190 -2.71 3.08 -4.41
C HIS A 190 -1.90 2.38 -3.30
N PHE A 191 -0.60 2.62 -3.22
CA PHE A 191 0.31 1.94 -2.31
C PHE A 191 0.13 2.28 -0.81
N HIS A 192 -0.63 3.31 -0.44
CA HIS A 192 -1.02 3.52 0.97
C HIS A 192 -2.17 2.61 1.45
N GLU A 193 -2.87 1.91 0.54
CA GLU A 193 -4.07 1.14 0.87
C GLU A 193 -3.76 -0.23 1.47
N ARG A 194 -4.79 -1.06 1.62
CA ARG A 194 -4.68 -2.42 2.16
C ARG A 194 -3.84 -3.34 1.28
N ASP A 195 -3.45 -4.46 1.86
CA ASP A 195 -2.60 -5.51 1.27
C ASP A 195 -2.99 -5.88 -0.18
N LEU A 196 -4.28 -6.13 -0.45
CA LEU A 196 -4.78 -6.42 -1.80
C LEU A 196 -4.45 -5.29 -2.80
N ALA A 197 -4.67 -4.02 -2.44
CA ALA A 197 -4.39 -2.89 -3.33
C ALA A 197 -2.89 -2.76 -3.61
N ARG A 198 -2.05 -2.94 -2.58
CA ARG A 198 -0.58 -2.88 -2.72
C ARG A 198 -0.04 -3.98 -3.63
N SER A 199 -0.59 -5.19 -3.52
CA SER A 199 -0.15 -6.34 -4.34
C SER A 199 -0.46 -6.21 -5.84
N LEU A 200 -1.45 -5.37 -6.18
CA LEU A 200 -1.91 -5.14 -7.55
C LEU A 200 -1.14 -4.02 -8.26
N ILE A 201 -0.25 -3.30 -7.58
CA ILE A 201 0.41 -2.10 -8.11
C ILE A 201 1.90 -2.36 -8.21
N LEU A 202 2.44 -2.13 -9.40
CA LEU A 202 3.87 -2.10 -9.68
C LEU A 202 4.27 -0.68 -10.09
N ILE A 203 5.56 -0.37 -9.92
CA ILE A 203 6.17 0.84 -10.44
C ILE A 203 6.35 0.67 -11.94
N GLU A 204 5.94 1.66 -12.73
CA GLU A 204 6.35 1.72 -14.13
C GLU A 204 7.76 2.28 -14.17
N ASP A 205 8.76 1.41 -14.29
CA ASP A 205 10.16 1.82 -14.40
C ASP A 205 10.78 1.32 -15.71
N ILE A 206 10.98 2.26 -16.63
CA ILE A 206 11.57 2.03 -17.95
C ILE A 206 13.11 2.00 -17.84
N SER A 207 13.70 2.56 -16.78
CA SER A 207 15.13 2.86 -16.70
C SER A 207 16.03 1.71 -16.24
N ILE A 208 15.48 0.75 -15.48
CA ILE A 208 16.28 -0.36 -14.90
C ILE A 208 16.82 -1.32 -15.98
N TYR A 209 16.24 -1.31 -17.19
CA TYR A 209 16.68 -2.14 -18.30
C TYR A 209 17.90 -1.61 -19.05
N GLU A 210 18.15 -0.30 -18.97
CA GLU A 210 19.16 0.37 -19.81
C GLU A 210 20.58 0.19 -19.26
N ASP A 211 20.72 0.00 -17.94
CA ASP A 211 22.00 -0.18 -17.23
C ASP A 211 22.07 -1.54 -16.50
N TYR A 212 21.87 -2.64 -17.22
CA TYR A 212 21.95 -3.99 -16.63
C TYR A 212 23.35 -4.29 -16.07
N ASN A 213 23.48 -4.20 -14.75
CA ASN A 213 24.63 -4.67 -13.98
C ASN A 213 24.26 -5.98 -13.24
N PRO A 214 24.92 -7.12 -13.53
CA PRO A 214 24.66 -8.39 -12.87
C PRO A 214 24.76 -8.38 -11.34
N GLU A 215 25.70 -7.59 -10.78
CA GLU A 215 25.88 -7.48 -9.32
C GLU A 215 24.73 -6.70 -8.67
N PHE A 216 24.33 -5.59 -9.30
CA PHE A 216 23.16 -4.81 -8.88
C PHE A 216 21.90 -5.68 -8.91
N PHE A 217 21.75 -6.50 -9.95
CA PHE A 217 20.63 -7.40 -10.08
C PHE A 217 20.57 -8.44 -8.96
N ASP A 218 21.70 -9.10 -8.64
CA ASP A 218 21.74 -10.09 -7.56
C ASP A 218 21.40 -9.46 -6.20
N HIS A 219 21.94 -8.26 -5.96
CA HIS A 219 21.61 -7.48 -4.77
C HIS A 219 20.10 -7.15 -4.69
N TYR A 220 19.51 -6.69 -5.79
CA TYR A 220 18.09 -6.35 -5.83
C TYR A 220 17.20 -7.59 -5.63
N VAL A 221 17.51 -8.71 -6.27
CA VAL A 221 16.76 -9.96 -6.07
C VAL A 221 16.87 -10.43 -4.62
N ARG A 222 18.04 -10.29 -3.98
CA ARG A 222 18.20 -10.58 -2.56
C ARG A 222 17.35 -9.67 -1.69
N ALA A 223 17.30 -8.36 -1.97
CA ALA A 223 16.44 -7.41 -1.27
C ALA A 223 14.95 -7.76 -1.46
N PHE A 224 14.54 -8.11 -2.68
CA PHE A 224 13.18 -8.53 -3.00
C PHE A 224 12.77 -9.82 -2.26
N LYS A 225 13.64 -10.84 -2.25
CA LYS A 225 13.44 -12.09 -1.47
C LYS A 225 13.30 -11.80 0.02
N THR A 226 14.12 -10.90 0.54
CA THR A 226 14.08 -10.46 1.94
C THR A 226 12.76 -9.75 2.23
N ALA A 227 12.33 -8.82 1.39
CA ALA A 227 11.04 -8.12 1.51
C ALA A 227 9.85 -9.09 1.46
N ALA A 228 9.88 -10.08 0.55
CA ALA A 228 8.88 -11.14 0.50
C ALA A 228 8.79 -11.90 1.83
N ALA A 229 9.91 -12.24 2.45
CA ALA A 229 9.92 -12.86 3.77
C ALA A 229 9.22 -11.97 4.82
N TYR A 230 9.51 -10.66 4.86
CA TYR A 230 8.86 -9.74 5.80
C TYR A 230 7.35 -9.59 5.61
N HIS A 231 6.82 -9.82 4.40
CA HIS A 231 5.38 -9.93 4.18
C HIS A 231 4.77 -11.19 4.81
N TYR A 232 5.56 -12.25 5.00
CA TYR A 232 5.14 -13.44 5.73
C TYR A 232 5.13 -13.20 7.24
N ARG A 233 6.22 -12.69 7.82
CA ARG A 233 6.32 -12.38 9.27
C ARG A 233 7.47 -11.43 9.58
N SER A 234 7.54 -10.91 10.80
CA SER A 234 8.70 -10.13 11.27
C SER A 234 9.92 -11.02 11.52
N PHE A 235 11.13 -10.46 11.34
CA PHE A 235 12.41 -11.11 11.61
C PHE A 235 13.31 -10.21 12.44
N THR A 236 14.32 -10.82 13.07
CA THR A 236 15.35 -10.11 13.86
C THR A 236 16.56 -9.69 13.01
N SER A 237 16.66 -10.16 11.77
CA SER A 237 17.70 -9.76 10.82
C SER A 237 17.30 -10.12 9.39
N ASP A 238 17.91 -9.46 8.42
CA ASP A 238 17.69 -9.72 7.00
C ASP A 238 18.24 -11.10 6.57
N GLU A 239 19.32 -11.57 7.20
CA GLU A 239 19.85 -12.92 6.98
C GLU A 239 18.84 -13.99 7.41
N ALA A 240 18.14 -13.80 8.53
CA ALA A 240 17.13 -14.72 9.00
C ALA A 240 15.90 -14.74 8.06
N ALA A 241 15.50 -13.56 7.58
CA ALA A 241 14.44 -13.41 6.58
C ALA A 241 14.79 -14.14 5.28
N LEU A 242 16.01 -13.92 4.76
CA LEU A 242 16.50 -14.57 3.55
C LEU A 242 16.64 -16.09 3.70
N CYS A 243 17.15 -16.56 4.84
CA CYS A 243 17.24 -18.00 5.13
C CYS A 243 15.85 -18.66 5.09
N ARG A 244 14.84 -18.00 5.69
CA ARG A 244 13.47 -18.52 5.74
C ARG A 244 12.84 -18.63 4.36
N ILE A 245 12.97 -17.62 3.50
CA ILE A 245 12.40 -17.69 2.15
C ILE A 245 13.12 -18.74 1.31
N SER A 246 14.45 -18.87 1.43
CA SER A 246 15.21 -19.93 0.74
C SER A 246 14.79 -21.34 1.17
N GLN A 247 14.54 -21.56 2.46
CA GLN A 247 13.99 -22.83 2.96
C GLN A 247 12.62 -23.11 2.36
N LEU A 248 11.71 -22.13 2.35
CA LEU A 248 10.38 -22.28 1.73
C LEU A 248 10.49 -22.67 0.25
N LEU A 249 11.37 -22.02 -0.51
CA LEU A 249 11.58 -22.35 -1.92
C LEU A 249 12.16 -23.75 -2.11
N HIS A 250 13.02 -24.21 -1.20
CA HIS A 250 13.54 -25.58 -1.21
C HIS A 250 12.41 -26.59 -0.93
N ASP A 251 11.57 -26.33 0.08
CA ASP A 251 10.44 -27.18 0.43
C ASP A 251 9.45 -27.29 -0.75
N LEU A 252 9.17 -26.18 -1.42
CA LEU A 252 8.33 -26.13 -2.63
C LEU A 252 8.91 -26.94 -3.81
N LYS A 253 10.24 -26.99 -3.95
CA LYS A 253 10.94 -27.80 -4.97
C LYS A 253 10.98 -29.28 -4.63
N GLY A 254 11.00 -29.63 -3.34
CA GLY A 254 11.05 -31.01 -2.85
C GLY A 254 9.69 -31.72 -2.84
N THR A 255 8.59 -30.97 -2.99
CA THR A 255 7.24 -31.50 -3.06
C THR A 255 6.82 -31.89 -4.49
N ASP A 256 5.99 -32.95 -4.61
CA ASP A 256 5.36 -33.47 -5.84
C ASP A 256 4.92 -32.34 -6.81
N PRO A 257 5.12 -32.45 -8.14
CA PRO A 257 4.63 -31.48 -9.13
C PRO A 257 3.19 -30.99 -8.93
N LEU A 258 2.32 -31.76 -8.28
CA LEU A 258 0.95 -31.37 -7.92
C LEU A 258 0.84 -30.26 -6.85
N LEU A 259 1.86 -30.09 -5.99
CA LEU A 259 1.99 -29.01 -5.00
C LEU A 259 2.57 -27.71 -5.60
N SER A 260 2.93 -27.72 -6.89
CA SER A 260 3.20 -26.51 -7.67
C SER A 260 1.92 -25.89 -8.26
N SER A 261 0.74 -26.43 -7.93
CA SER A 261 -0.55 -25.86 -8.31
C SER A 261 -0.77 -24.51 -7.61
N GLU A 262 -1.37 -23.57 -8.33
CA GLU A 262 -1.66 -22.22 -7.84
C GLU A 262 -2.49 -22.24 -6.54
N GLY A 263 -3.34 -23.25 -6.34
CA GLY A 263 -4.08 -23.48 -5.08
C GLY A 263 -3.17 -23.74 -3.87
N THR A 264 -2.06 -24.44 -4.07
CA THR A 264 -1.09 -24.72 -3.00
C THR A 264 -0.35 -23.45 -2.59
N LEU A 265 0.02 -22.58 -3.54
CA LEU A 265 0.65 -21.29 -3.23
C LEU A 265 -0.29 -20.37 -2.44
N ILE A 266 -1.58 -20.36 -2.79
CA ILE A 266 -2.63 -19.63 -2.05
C ILE A 266 -2.70 -20.13 -0.59
N ASP A 267 -2.62 -21.44 -0.36
CA ASP A 267 -2.58 -22.02 0.98
C ASP A 267 -1.29 -21.67 1.74
N PHE A 268 -0.14 -21.51 1.09
CA PHE A 268 1.10 -21.10 1.76
C PHE A 268 1.05 -19.66 2.28
N ALA A 269 0.24 -18.79 1.67
CA ALA A 269 0.00 -17.45 2.19
C ALA A 269 -0.82 -17.46 3.51
N LYS A 270 -1.33 -18.63 3.93
CA LYS A 270 -2.23 -18.77 5.09
C LYS A 270 -1.40 -18.62 6.36
N GLY A 271 -1.46 -17.44 6.94
CA GLY A 271 -0.66 -17.05 8.10
C GLY A 271 0.44 -16.03 7.79
N ALA A 272 0.56 -15.59 6.53
CA ALA A 272 1.34 -14.41 6.21
C ALA A 272 0.72 -13.17 6.86
N LYS A 273 1.57 -12.26 7.34
CA LYS A 273 1.15 -10.93 7.83
C LYS A 273 0.46 -10.11 6.74
N HIS A 274 0.91 -10.27 5.50
CA HIS A 274 0.43 -9.58 4.30
C HIS A 274 0.21 -10.60 3.16
N PRO A 275 -0.88 -11.39 3.19
CA PRO A 275 -1.08 -12.54 2.30
C PRO A 275 -0.99 -12.24 0.80
N PHE A 276 -1.59 -11.14 0.33
CA PHE A 276 -1.60 -10.80 -1.10
C PHE A 276 -0.24 -10.32 -1.59
N GLN A 277 0.43 -9.42 -0.85
CA GLN A 277 1.81 -9.00 -1.20
C GLN A 277 2.78 -10.17 -1.11
N PHE A 278 2.66 -11.02 -0.08
CA PHE A 278 3.48 -12.23 0.04
C PHE A 278 3.29 -13.17 -1.14
N LEU A 279 2.03 -13.47 -1.51
CA LEU A 279 1.72 -14.36 -2.62
C LEU A 279 2.19 -13.80 -3.97
N ALA A 280 1.96 -12.51 -4.22
CA ALA A 280 2.44 -11.83 -5.41
C ALA A 280 3.97 -11.94 -5.56
N ASN A 281 4.71 -11.68 -4.47
CA ASN A 281 6.16 -11.76 -4.49
C ASN A 281 6.67 -13.20 -4.58
N LEU A 282 6.04 -14.13 -3.85
CA LEU A 282 6.41 -15.55 -3.87
C LEU A 282 6.28 -16.13 -5.27
N ARG A 283 5.18 -15.82 -5.98
CA ARG A 283 5.00 -16.24 -7.38
C ARG A 283 6.10 -15.69 -8.28
N ALA A 284 6.41 -14.40 -8.18
CA ALA A 284 7.49 -13.80 -8.96
C ALA A 284 8.84 -14.49 -8.70
N ILE A 285 9.15 -14.82 -7.45
CA ILE A 285 10.37 -15.55 -7.07
C ILE A 285 10.38 -16.99 -7.65
N VAL A 286 9.27 -17.71 -7.50
CA VAL A 286 9.14 -19.10 -7.99
C VAL A 286 9.32 -19.17 -9.50
N GLU A 287 8.76 -18.21 -10.24
CA GLU A 287 8.91 -18.17 -11.69
C GLU A 287 10.36 -17.89 -12.13
N VAL A 288 11.08 -16.98 -11.43
CA VAL A 288 12.53 -16.79 -11.68
C VAL A 288 13.32 -18.06 -11.43
N ASP A 289 13.03 -18.77 -10.34
CA ASP A 289 13.72 -19.99 -9.95
C ASP A 289 13.42 -21.17 -10.90
N LYS A 290 12.21 -21.27 -11.45
CA LYS A 290 11.79 -22.32 -12.40
C LYS A 290 12.42 -22.17 -13.77
N VAL A 291 12.39 -20.95 -14.31
CA VAL A 291 12.63 -20.77 -15.75
C VAL A 291 14.13 -20.89 -16.10
N GLN A 292 15.06 -20.73 -15.13
CA GLN A 292 16.53 -20.62 -15.33
C GLN A 292 16.98 -19.59 -16.38
N LYS A 293 16.06 -19.05 -17.19
CA LYS A 293 16.18 -17.92 -18.06
C LYS A 293 15.45 -16.78 -17.38
N LYS A 294 16.19 -15.68 -17.22
CA LYS A 294 15.65 -14.37 -16.90
C LYS A 294 14.76 -13.91 -18.05
N SER A 295 13.53 -14.42 -18.13
CA SER A 295 12.59 -13.90 -19.13
C SER A 295 12.42 -12.40 -18.84
N PRO A 296 12.46 -11.52 -19.86
CA PRO A 296 12.31 -10.08 -19.64
C PRO A 296 11.07 -9.74 -18.82
N PHE A 297 10.00 -10.52 -18.97
CA PHE A 297 8.75 -10.36 -18.25
C PHE A 297 8.84 -10.69 -16.75
N THR A 298 9.52 -11.77 -16.38
CA THR A 298 9.67 -12.13 -14.95
C THR A 298 10.61 -11.16 -14.24
N LEU A 299 11.61 -10.66 -14.96
CA LEU A 299 12.48 -9.60 -14.47
C LEU A 299 11.71 -8.31 -14.22
N ASP A 300 10.81 -7.95 -15.14
CA ASP A 300 9.96 -6.77 -15.01
C ASP A 300 9.19 -6.76 -13.71
N GLN A 301 8.56 -7.90 -13.37
CA GLN A 301 7.77 -7.99 -12.17
C GLN A 301 8.61 -7.76 -10.90
N ILE A 302 9.80 -8.36 -10.80
CA ILE A 302 10.67 -8.17 -9.64
C ILE A 302 11.15 -6.72 -9.56
N LEU A 303 11.68 -6.18 -10.65
CA LEU A 303 12.30 -4.85 -10.68
C LEU A 303 11.27 -3.72 -10.51
N SER A 304 10.04 -3.97 -10.97
CA SER A 304 8.91 -3.05 -10.81
C SER A 304 8.20 -3.20 -9.46
N SER A 305 8.52 -4.21 -8.66
CA SER A 305 7.84 -4.44 -7.39
C SER A 305 8.30 -3.42 -6.34
N PRO A 306 7.38 -2.66 -5.72
CA PRO A 306 7.75 -1.74 -4.65
C PRO A 306 8.30 -2.50 -3.43
N ILE A 307 9.51 -2.17 -2.99
CA ILE A 307 10.05 -2.58 -1.69
C ILE A 307 9.72 -1.49 -0.67
N THR A 308 8.86 -1.82 0.31
CA THR A 308 8.47 -0.86 1.35
C THR A 308 9.45 -0.92 2.51
N GLN A 309 9.98 0.25 2.91
CA GLN A 309 10.83 0.41 4.08
C GLN A 309 10.09 1.22 5.14
N ASP A 310 9.65 0.55 6.20
CA ASP A 310 8.94 1.20 7.31
C ASP A 310 9.90 1.47 8.48
N ALA A 311 9.85 2.69 9.01
CA ALA A 311 10.61 3.09 10.17
C ALA A 311 10.08 2.43 11.46
N SER A 312 10.99 1.96 12.33
CA SER A 312 10.67 1.44 13.67
C SER A 312 10.14 2.55 14.57
N ALA A 313 8.81 2.72 14.59
CA ALA A 313 8.10 3.74 15.37
C ALA A 313 8.65 5.15 15.14
N SER A 314 8.44 5.70 13.94
CA SER A 314 8.99 7.00 13.48
C SER A 314 8.81 8.17 14.47
N ALA A 315 7.70 8.22 15.21
CA ALA A 315 7.50 9.24 16.24
C ALA A 315 8.53 9.14 17.37
N TYR A 316 8.84 7.93 17.85
CA TYR A 316 9.85 7.71 18.88
C TYR A 316 11.27 7.93 18.36
N GLN A 317 11.55 7.63 17.08
CA GLN A 317 12.83 7.99 16.45
C GLN A 317 13.02 9.51 16.40
N ILE A 318 11.99 10.27 16.02
CA ILE A 318 12.05 11.73 15.97
C ILE A 318 12.22 12.30 17.39
N LEU A 319 11.49 11.75 18.37
CA LEU A 319 11.59 12.17 19.76
C LEU A 319 12.97 11.86 20.35
N SER A 320 13.53 10.67 20.11
CA SER A 320 14.87 10.31 20.61
C SER A 320 15.93 11.24 20.03
N TYR A 321 15.81 11.63 18.76
CA TYR A 321 16.70 12.62 18.16
C TYR A 321 16.59 13.99 18.84
N PHE A 322 15.38 14.54 18.99
CA PHE A 322 15.22 15.87 19.59
C PHE A 322 15.59 15.93 21.07
N LEU A 323 15.41 14.83 21.79
CA LEU A 323 15.72 14.73 23.22
C LEU A 323 17.15 14.23 23.48
N LEU A 324 17.88 13.84 22.43
CA LEU A 324 19.19 13.19 22.51
C LEU A 324 19.17 11.95 23.42
N ASP A 325 18.08 11.17 23.36
CA ASP A 325 17.89 9.96 24.16
C ASP A 325 18.54 8.75 23.46
N ASP A 326 19.76 8.43 23.87
CA ASP A 326 20.54 7.27 23.37
C ASP A 326 19.79 5.94 23.55
N THR A 327 19.10 5.76 24.67
CA THR A 327 18.43 4.49 24.97
C THR A 327 17.25 4.27 24.03
N LEU A 328 16.43 5.31 23.82
CA LEU A 328 15.30 5.24 22.89
C LEU A 328 15.79 5.17 21.43
N ALA A 329 16.87 5.88 21.09
CA ALA A 329 17.48 5.82 19.76
C ALA A 329 17.94 4.40 19.41
N LYS A 330 18.59 3.68 20.33
CA LYS A 330 18.97 2.27 20.16
C LYS A 330 17.75 1.35 20.00
N ARG A 331 16.74 1.49 20.87
CA ARG A 331 15.52 0.65 20.83
C ARG A 331 14.66 0.85 19.59
N THR A 332 14.80 2.00 18.92
CA THR A 332 14.09 2.34 17.68
C THR A 332 14.97 2.20 16.44
N ASN A 333 16.15 1.57 16.55
CA ASN A 333 17.10 1.37 15.45
C ASN A 333 17.58 2.68 14.78
N LEU A 334 17.51 3.83 15.47
CA LEU A 334 18.08 5.08 14.97
C LEU A 334 19.61 5.04 15.01
N ILE A 335 20.16 4.36 16.02
CA ILE A 335 21.58 4.04 16.14
C ILE A 335 21.74 2.55 16.50
N PRO A 336 22.88 1.92 16.20
CA PRO A 336 23.13 0.52 16.54
C PRO A 336 23.11 0.26 18.06
N MET A 337 22.65 -0.93 18.45
CA MET A 337 22.76 -1.42 19.82
C MET A 337 24.14 -2.05 20.03
N ASP A 338 24.81 -1.70 21.12
CA ASP A 338 26.17 -2.18 21.39
C ASP A 338 26.19 -3.71 21.57
N GLY A 339 26.90 -4.42 20.69
CA GLY A 339 27.05 -5.87 20.76
C GLY A 339 25.81 -6.69 20.36
N ASP A 340 24.80 -6.05 19.75
CA ASP A 340 23.59 -6.73 19.25
C ASP A 340 23.23 -6.22 17.84
N ASP A 341 23.53 -7.03 16.82
CA ASP A 341 23.22 -6.72 15.41
C ASP A 341 21.75 -7.02 15.04
N ARG A 342 20.90 -7.41 16.01
CA ARG A 342 19.49 -7.67 15.76
C ARG A 342 18.70 -6.38 15.60
N ILE A 343 17.69 -6.44 14.74
CA ILE A 343 16.65 -5.41 14.62
C ILE A 343 15.89 -5.35 15.94
N GLN A 344 15.89 -4.19 16.56
CA GLN A 344 15.22 -3.92 17.82
C GLN A 344 13.74 -3.62 17.60
N ASP A 345 12.90 -4.00 18.56
CA ASP A 345 11.47 -3.66 18.56
C ASP A 345 11.14 -2.95 19.86
N VAL A 346 10.92 -1.63 19.76
CA VAL A 346 10.60 -0.76 20.90
C VAL A 346 9.40 -1.26 21.71
N TYR A 347 8.44 -1.94 21.07
CA TYR A 347 7.24 -2.43 21.76
C TYR A 347 7.53 -3.59 22.71
N ASN A 348 8.62 -4.32 22.51
CA ASN A 348 9.08 -5.35 23.46
C ASN A 348 9.65 -4.76 24.77
N HIS A 349 9.90 -3.44 24.79
CA HIS A 349 10.45 -2.72 25.93
C HIS A 349 9.44 -1.86 26.68
N ILE A 350 8.18 -1.83 26.22
CA ILE A 350 7.09 -1.10 26.86
C ILE A 350 6.23 -2.14 27.58
N GLU A 351 6.31 -2.18 28.91
CA GLU A 351 5.31 -2.89 29.71
C GLU A 351 3.99 -2.11 29.59
N ILE A 352 2.93 -2.78 29.12
CA ILE A 352 1.56 -2.25 29.06
C ILE A 352 0.79 -2.70 30.29
#